data_AF-A0A4Q0PER9-F1
#
_entry.id   AF-A0A4Q0PER9-F1
#
_cell.length_a   1.000
_cell.length_b   1.000
_cell.length_c   1.000
_cell.angle_alpha   90.00
_cell.angle_beta   90.00
_cell.angle_gamma   90.00
#
_symmetry.space_group_name_H-M   'P 1'
#
loop_
_entity.id
_entity.type
_entity.pdbx_description
1 polymer ?
#
loop_
_entity_poly.entity_id
_entity_poly.type
_entity_poly.pdbx_seq_one_letter_code
_entity_poly.pdbx_strand_id
1 'polypeptide(L)'
;MNKFISAFIIFYAATTFAQTKDTIYIKINKKFEEVDIIDFTDKVQAGSPKEKLNKSVTYSIEQMEKDSWSDTKFNFTHANYSSKAYENFGGKAPLILKKPKSYLCDKKELDINFFRTTPYLQICKTFEAENSHQQDVIIFMIDEDEIKNDSIILREVTFSRPTKQ
;
A
#
# COMPACT_ATOMS: atom_id res chain seq x y z
N MET A 1 -52.62 16.20 40.46
CA MET A 1 -51.70 15.15 39.97
C MET A 1 -51.88 15.06 38.46
N ASN A 2 -50.84 15.34 37.68
CA ASN A 2 -50.54 14.73 36.39
C ASN A 2 -49.17 15.25 35.94
N LYS A 3 -48.15 14.39 36.07
CA LYS A 3 -46.78 14.65 35.66
C LYS A 3 -46.68 14.41 34.16
N PHE A 4 -46.40 15.45 33.37
CA PHE A 4 -45.94 15.29 32.00
C PHE A 4 -44.44 14.93 32.05
N ILE A 5 -44.12 13.69 31.72
CA ILE A 5 -42.75 13.23 31.47
C ILE A 5 -42.52 13.43 29.96
N SER A 6 -41.83 14.51 29.59
CA SER A 6 -41.31 14.67 28.23
C SER A 6 -40.08 13.79 28.07
N ALA A 7 -40.22 12.68 27.34
CA ALA A 7 -39.11 11.81 26.97
C ALA A 7 -38.20 12.52 25.96
N PHE A 8 -36.97 12.81 26.37
CA PHE A 8 -35.90 13.27 25.49
C PHE A 8 -35.39 12.08 24.68
N ILE A 9 -35.81 11.96 23.42
CA ILE A 9 -35.23 11.00 22.48
C ILE A 9 -33.91 11.60 22.00
N ILE A 10 -32.80 11.17 22.61
CA ILE A 10 -31.45 11.45 22.13
C ILE A 10 -31.25 10.60 20.87
N PHE A 11 -31.42 11.22 19.70
CA PHE A 11 -30.94 10.67 18.44
C PHE A 11 -29.41 10.61 18.50
N TYR A 12 -28.87 9.43 18.78
CA TYR A 12 -27.47 9.12 18.48
C TYR A 12 -27.31 9.14 16.96
N ALA A 13 -26.93 10.29 16.41
CA ALA A 13 -26.33 10.33 15.09
C ALA A 13 -25.01 9.55 15.18
N ALA A 14 -25.04 8.29 14.76
CA ALA A 14 -23.84 7.52 14.49
C ALA A 14 -23.16 8.16 13.27
N THR A 15 -22.40 9.24 13.51
CA THR A 15 -21.44 9.74 12.54
C THR A 15 -20.36 8.67 12.44
N THR A 16 -20.46 7.80 11.43
CA THR A 16 -19.33 6.99 10.99
C THR A 16 -18.27 7.97 10.51
N PHE A 17 -17.35 8.35 11.39
CA PHE A 17 -16.10 8.97 10.98
C PHE A 17 -15.40 7.96 10.09
N ALA A 18 -15.45 8.17 8.77
CA ALA A 18 -14.54 7.51 7.86
C ALA A 18 -13.14 8.02 8.24
N GLN A 19 -12.42 7.22 9.02
CA GLN A 19 -11.05 7.51 9.41
C GLN A 19 -10.25 7.68 8.10
N THR A 20 -9.73 8.89 7.89
CA THR A 20 -8.91 9.16 6.72
C THR A 20 -7.63 8.36 6.93
N LYS A 21 -7.40 7.37 6.06
CA LYS A 21 -6.19 6.55 6.12
C LYS A 21 -4.97 7.44 5.85
N ASP A 22 -3.93 7.29 6.66
CA ASP A 22 -2.67 7.98 6.40
C ASP A 22 -2.08 7.54 5.05
N THR A 23 -1.38 8.44 4.38
CA THR A 23 -0.72 8.15 3.10
C THR A 23 0.79 8.11 3.28
N ILE A 24 1.40 7.00 2.90
CA ILE A 24 2.84 6.75 2.97
C ILE A 24 3.41 6.69 1.55
N TYR A 25 4.52 7.40 1.34
CA TYR A 25 5.27 7.36 0.10
C TYR A 25 6.57 6.61 0.36
N ILE A 26 6.88 5.62 -0.49
CA ILE A 26 8.09 4.82 -0.37
C ILE A 26 8.87 4.96 -1.68
N LYS A 27 10.08 5.49 -1.57
CA LYS A 27 10.99 5.69 -2.69
C LYS A 27 12.05 4.60 -2.68
N ILE A 28 12.16 3.89 -3.80
CA ILE A 28 13.08 2.77 -3.95
C ILE A 28 13.93 2.89 -5.20
N ASN A 29 15.08 2.22 -5.17
CA ASN A 29 15.97 2.09 -6.30
C ASN A 29 16.44 0.64 -6.41
N LYS A 30 16.27 0.02 -7.58
CA LYS A 30 16.70 -1.37 -7.84
C LYS A 30 18.22 -1.58 -7.80
N LYS A 31 19.01 -0.51 -7.66
CA LYS A 31 20.47 -0.58 -7.49
C LYS A 31 20.87 -1.11 -6.11
N PHE A 32 19.96 -1.08 -5.15
CA PHE A 32 20.17 -1.69 -3.83
C PHE A 32 19.90 -3.19 -3.93
N GLU A 33 20.83 -4.01 -3.42
CA GLU A 33 20.79 -5.48 -3.57
C GLU A 33 19.61 -6.12 -2.85
N GLU A 34 19.12 -5.49 -1.79
CA GLU A 34 17.97 -5.92 -1.01
C GLU A 34 16.62 -5.59 -1.67
N VAL A 35 16.61 -4.88 -2.80
CA VAL A 35 15.39 -4.46 -3.52
C VAL A 35 15.24 -5.27 -4.81
N ASP A 36 14.21 -6.10 -4.87
CA ASP A 36 13.77 -6.76 -6.09
C ASP A 36 12.50 -6.10 -6.65
N ILE A 37 12.45 -5.91 -7.96
CA ILE A 37 11.27 -5.38 -8.66
C ILE A 37 10.85 -6.38 -9.73
N ILE A 38 9.69 -6.99 -9.57
CA ILE A 38 9.18 -8.04 -10.45
C ILE A 38 7.97 -7.52 -11.21
N ASP A 39 8.09 -7.39 -12.53
CA ASP A 39 6.95 -7.18 -13.43
C ASP A 39 6.28 -8.54 -13.71
N PHE A 40 5.01 -8.65 -13.33
CA PHE A 40 4.22 -9.87 -13.50
C PHE A 40 2.94 -9.64 -14.31
N THR A 41 2.89 -8.56 -15.09
CA THR A 41 1.73 -8.13 -15.90
C THR A 41 1.18 -9.24 -16.77
N ASP A 42 2.05 -10.00 -17.45
CA ASP A 42 1.62 -11.05 -18.39
C ASP A 42 0.94 -12.23 -17.68
N LYS A 43 1.28 -12.49 -16.41
CA LYS A 43 0.67 -13.56 -15.60
C LYS A 43 -0.72 -13.17 -15.08
N VAL A 44 -1.08 -11.89 -15.20
CA VAL A 44 -2.22 -11.24 -14.52
C VAL A 44 -3.37 -10.87 -15.46
N GLN A 45 -3.24 -11.12 -16.77
CA GLN A 45 -4.25 -10.82 -17.80
C GLN A 45 -5.55 -11.66 -17.68
N ALA A 46 -6.20 -11.66 -16.53
CA ALA A 46 -7.61 -12.04 -16.44
C ALA A 46 -8.42 -10.97 -17.18
N GLY A 47 -9.05 -11.27 -18.31
CA GLY A 47 -10.03 -10.37 -18.95
C GLY A 47 -9.90 -10.06 -20.46
N SER A 48 -8.94 -10.68 -21.16
CA SER A 48 -8.70 -10.66 -22.62
C SER A 48 -7.43 -9.91 -23.05
N PRO A 49 -6.72 -10.38 -24.11
CA PRO A 49 -5.49 -9.75 -24.62
C PRO A 49 -5.68 -8.34 -25.23
N LYS A 50 -6.92 -7.83 -25.29
CA LYS A 50 -7.26 -6.58 -25.98
C LYS A 50 -7.09 -5.35 -25.08
N GLU A 51 -7.24 -5.50 -23.77
CA GLU A 51 -6.97 -4.43 -22.82
C GLU A 51 -5.50 -4.48 -22.42
N LYS A 52 -4.69 -3.54 -22.95
CA LYS A 52 -3.33 -3.35 -22.45
C LYS A 52 -3.40 -2.79 -21.02
N LEU A 53 -3.17 -3.65 -20.04
CA LEU A 53 -3.08 -3.26 -18.64
C LEU A 53 -1.77 -2.49 -18.41
N ASN A 54 -1.83 -1.46 -17.55
CA ASN A 54 -0.61 -0.89 -16.97
C ASN A 54 0.11 -1.97 -16.15
N LYS A 55 1.43 -1.80 -15.96
CA LYS A 55 2.28 -2.80 -15.31
C LYS A 55 1.73 -3.24 -13.95
N SER A 56 1.65 -4.56 -13.75
CA SER A 56 1.56 -5.17 -12.42
C SER A 56 2.96 -5.46 -11.89
N VAL A 57 3.27 -4.93 -10.72
CA VAL A 57 4.63 -4.92 -10.17
C VAL A 57 4.62 -5.29 -8.70
N THR A 58 5.51 -6.19 -8.29
CA THR A 58 5.83 -6.43 -6.87
C THR A 58 7.19 -5.86 -6.58
N TYR A 59 7.25 -5.01 -5.55
CA TYR A 59 8.48 -4.53 -4.98
C TYR A 59 8.75 -5.34 -3.71
N SER A 60 9.83 -6.11 -3.72
CA SER A 60 10.24 -6.93 -2.59
C SER A 60 11.45 -6.30 -1.94
N ILE A 61 11.40 -6.07 -0.63
CA ILE A 61 12.49 -5.47 0.14
C ILE A 61 12.89 -6.48 1.23
N GLU A 62 14.15 -6.90 1.22
CA GLU A 62 14.67 -7.84 2.21
C GLU A 62 14.68 -7.22 3.61
N GLN A 63 14.33 -8.04 4.60
CA GLN A 63 14.40 -7.71 6.01
C GLN A 63 15.83 -7.93 6.52
N MET A 64 16.43 -6.87 7.07
CA MET A 64 17.83 -6.92 7.51
C MET A 64 18.05 -7.67 8.83
N GLU A 65 17.01 -7.83 9.65
CA GLU A 65 17.09 -8.67 10.85
C GLU A 65 17.19 -10.14 10.45
N LYS A 66 18.36 -10.73 10.70
CA LYS A 66 18.64 -12.14 10.47
C LYS A 66 17.67 -13.01 11.26
N ASP A 67 16.88 -13.81 10.54
CA ASP A 67 16.07 -14.87 11.10
C ASP A 67 16.38 -16.17 10.37
N SER A 68 16.49 -17.27 11.12
CA SER A 68 17.12 -18.49 10.62
C SER A 68 16.17 -19.33 9.75
N TRP A 69 14.87 -19.04 9.76
CA TRP A 69 13.84 -19.88 9.15
C TRP A 69 12.60 -19.06 8.72
N SER A 70 12.57 -18.50 7.51
CA SER A 70 11.36 -18.16 6.73
C SER A 70 11.68 -17.21 5.56
N ASP A 71 10.67 -16.93 4.71
CA ASP A 71 10.64 -15.81 3.76
C ASP A 71 11.13 -14.52 4.44
N THR A 72 12.07 -13.81 3.84
CA THR A 72 12.72 -12.65 4.47
C THR A 72 12.29 -11.33 3.85
N LYS A 73 11.31 -11.30 2.94
CA LYS A 73 11.00 -10.10 2.16
C LYS A 73 9.64 -9.49 2.50
N PHE A 74 9.64 -8.19 2.80
CA PHE A 74 8.43 -7.38 2.70
C PHE A 74 8.04 -7.23 1.24
N ASN A 75 6.77 -7.36 0.92
CA ASN A 75 6.28 -7.23 -0.45
C ASN A 75 5.26 -6.10 -0.54
N PHE A 76 5.42 -5.28 -1.57
CA PHE A 76 4.52 -4.20 -1.92
C PHE A 76 4.02 -4.46 -3.34
N THR A 77 2.76 -4.85 -3.46
CA THR A 77 2.21 -5.36 -4.72
C THR A 77 1.22 -4.37 -5.31
N HIS A 78 1.54 -3.90 -6.51
CA HIS A 78 0.60 -3.24 -7.42
C HIS A 78 0.09 -4.29 -8.40
N ALA A 79 -1.03 -4.95 -8.06
CA ALA A 79 -1.65 -5.90 -8.97
C ALA A 79 -2.74 -5.16 -9.76
N ASN A 80 -2.54 -5.00 -11.07
CA ASN A 80 -3.46 -4.34 -11.97
C ASN A 80 -4.15 -5.38 -12.85
N TYR A 81 -5.31 -5.85 -12.40
CA TYR A 81 -6.16 -6.80 -13.12
C TYR A 81 -7.17 -6.07 -14.03
N SER A 82 -7.90 -6.79 -14.89
CA SER A 82 -9.05 -6.17 -15.58
C SER A 82 -10.18 -5.84 -14.60
N SER A 83 -11.05 -4.91 -14.99
CA SER A 83 -12.26 -4.56 -14.24
C SER A 83 -13.11 -5.80 -13.90
N LYS A 84 -13.26 -6.73 -14.86
CA LYS A 84 -14.00 -7.98 -14.67
C LYS A 84 -13.40 -8.86 -13.58
N ALA A 85 -12.07 -8.88 -13.44
CA ALA A 85 -11.42 -9.65 -12.39
C ALA A 85 -11.74 -9.07 -10.99
N TYR A 86 -11.71 -7.75 -10.84
CA TYR A 86 -12.11 -7.10 -9.58
C TYR A 86 -13.58 -7.28 -9.24
N GLU A 87 -14.47 -7.28 -10.25
CA GLU A 87 -15.89 -7.59 -10.05
C GLU A 87 -16.09 -9.03 -9.53
N ASN A 88 -15.29 -9.99 -10.01
CA ASN A 88 -15.42 -11.40 -9.64
C ASN A 88 -14.83 -11.75 -8.27
N PHE A 89 -13.61 -11.30 -7.98
CA PHE A 89 -12.91 -11.64 -6.74
C PHE A 89 -13.18 -10.65 -5.60
N GLY A 90 -13.84 -9.53 -5.91
CA GLY A 90 -13.96 -8.39 -5.01
C GLY A 90 -12.69 -7.55 -4.96
N GLY A 91 -12.80 -6.38 -4.33
CA GLY A 91 -11.71 -5.41 -4.22
C GLY A 91 -11.83 -4.25 -5.21
N LYS A 92 -10.76 -3.46 -5.32
CA LYS A 92 -10.69 -2.28 -6.20
C LYS A 92 -9.34 -2.28 -6.91
N ALA A 93 -9.33 -1.77 -8.14
CA ALA A 93 -8.09 -1.53 -8.86
C ALA A 93 -7.22 -0.52 -8.09
N PRO A 94 -5.92 -0.82 -7.87
CA PRO A 94 -5.01 0.13 -7.25
C PRO A 94 -4.79 1.34 -8.15
N LEU A 95 -4.59 2.50 -7.55
CA LEU A 95 -4.38 3.74 -8.28
C LEU A 95 -2.96 3.82 -8.87
N ILE A 96 -2.87 4.41 -10.06
CA ILE A 96 -1.62 4.91 -10.64
C ILE A 96 -1.78 6.40 -10.86
N LEU A 97 -0.95 7.20 -10.19
CA LEU A 97 -0.98 8.66 -10.32
C LEU A 97 0.30 9.13 -11.02
N LYS A 98 0.14 9.97 -12.04
CA LYS A 98 1.25 10.73 -12.61
C LYS A 98 1.23 12.14 -12.06
N LYS A 99 2.30 12.56 -11.41
CA LYS A 99 2.40 13.85 -10.73
C LYS A 99 3.71 14.57 -11.09
N PRO A 100 3.79 15.90 -10.96
CA PRO A 100 5.08 16.59 -11.02
C PRO A 100 5.94 16.21 -9.80
N LYS A 101 7.27 16.25 -9.92
CA LYS A 101 8.20 15.99 -8.81
C LYS A 101 7.92 16.86 -7.57
N SER A 102 7.51 18.11 -7.81
CA SER A 102 7.17 19.07 -6.74
C SER A 102 6.01 18.62 -5.85
N TYR A 103 5.21 17.64 -6.28
CA TYR A 103 4.14 17.05 -5.48
C TYR A 103 4.65 16.40 -4.18
N LEU A 104 5.91 15.96 -4.13
CA LEU A 104 6.51 15.31 -2.96
C LEU A 104 7.24 16.29 -2.03
N CYS A 105 7.43 17.56 -2.40
CA CYS A 105 8.27 18.49 -1.64
C CYS A 105 7.86 18.70 -0.17
N ASP A 106 6.58 18.50 0.15
CA ASP A 106 6.02 18.64 1.49
C ASP A 106 5.60 17.28 2.10
N LYS A 107 5.98 16.17 1.47
CA LYS A 107 5.62 14.81 1.91
C LYS A 107 6.84 14.12 2.51
N LYS A 108 6.61 13.35 3.56
CA LYS A 108 7.63 12.45 4.11
C LYS A 108 7.72 11.22 3.21
N GLU A 109 8.91 10.93 2.74
CA GLU A 109 9.23 9.73 1.96
C GLU A 109 10.01 8.75 2.85
N LEU A 110 9.61 7.48 2.84
CA LEU A 110 10.43 6.39 3.33
C LEU A 110 11.38 5.96 2.22
N ASP A 111 12.62 5.68 2.55
CA ASP A 111 13.62 5.15 1.63
C ASP A 111 14.13 3.79 2.11
N ILE A 112 15.14 3.26 1.43
CA ILE A 112 15.72 1.98 1.81
C ILE A 112 16.33 1.98 3.23
N ASN A 113 16.76 3.13 3.75
CA ASN A 113 17.36 3.21 5.07
C ASN A 113 16.34 2.98 6.18
N PHE A 114 15.06 3.32 5.95
CA PHE A 114 13.98 2.94 6.86
C PHE A 114 13.99 1.42 7.10
N PHE A 115 14.01 0.61 6.03
CA PHE A 115 14.01 -0.86 6.14
C PHE A 115 15.32 -1.41 6.73
N ARG A 116 16.45 -0.75 6.49
CA ARG A 116 17.75 -1.18 7.03
C ARG A 116 17.90 -0.97 8.53
N THR A 117 17.27 0.07 9.06
CA THR A 117 17.53 0.54 10.43
C THR A 117 16.34 0.36 11.37
N THR A 118 15.17 0.02 10.83
CA THR A 118 13.94 -0.13 11.61
C THR A 118 13.70 -1.60 11.95
N PRO A 119 13.41 -1.94 13.22
CA PRO A 119 13.09 -3.31 13.60
C PRO A 119 11.86 -3.87 12.88
N TYR A 120 11.82 -5.20 12.66
CA TYR A 120 10.73 -5.87 11.92
C TYR A 120 9.34 -5.43 12.37
N LEU A 121 9.09 -5.50 13.68
CA LEU A 121 7.77 -5.16 14.25
C LEU A 121 7.40 -3.70 14.05
N GLN A 122 8.38 -2.79 14.04
CA GLN A 122 8.14 -1.36 13.80
C GLN A 122 7.83 -1.09 12.32
N ILE A 123 8.49 -1.81 11.40
CA ILE A 123 8.13 -1.78 9.97
C ILE A 123 6.68 -2.25 9.79
N CYS A 124 6.30 -3.38 10.39
CA CYS A 124 4.93 -3.91 10.27
C CYS A 124 3.88 -2.91 10.80
N LYS A 125 4.10 -2.35 12.00
CA LYS A 125 3.22 -1.34 12.61
C LYS A 125 3.14 -0.01 11.86
N THR A 126 4.03 0.24 10.90
CA THR A 126 3.96 1.41 10.02
C THR A 126 2.88 1.24 8.96
N PHE A 127 2.52 0.01 8.61
CA PHE A 127 1.61 -0.30 7.51
C PHE A 127 0.32 -1.01 7.96
N GLU A 128 0.33 -1.65 9.12
CA GLU A 128 -0.76 -2.48 9.65
C GLU A 128 -1.41 -1.86 10.90
N ALA A 129 -2.70 -2.14 11.09
CA ALA A 129 -3.40 -1.70 12.30
C ALA A 129 -2.82 -2.35 13.56
N GLU A 130 -2.86 -1.63 14.69
CA GLU A 130 -2.16 -1.95 15.95
C GLU A 130 -2.30 -3.40 16.45
N ASN A 131 -3.44 -4.05 16.17
CA ASN A 131 -3.75 -5.41 16.61
C ASN A 131 -4.20 -6.34 15.46
N SER A 132 -3.77 -6.08 14.23
CA SER A 132 -4.12 -6.94 13.08
C SER A 132 -3.02 -6.94 12.03
N HIS A 133 -3.05 -7.92 11.11
CA HIS A 133 -2.19 -7.90 9.92
C HIS A 133 -2.84 -7.11 8.76
N GLN A 134 -3.92 -6.37 9.03
CA GLN A 134 -4.65 -5.62 8.02
C GLN A 134 -3.97 -4.28 7.77
N GLN A 135 -3.68 -3.99 6.51
CA GLN A 135 -3.21 -2.68 6.08
C GLN A 135 -4.26 -1.58 6.37
N ASP A 136 -3.88 -0.57 7.14
CA ASP A 136 -4.73 0.54 7.54
C ASP A 136 -4.30 1.90 6.93
N VAL A 137 -3.19 1.93 6.19
CA VAL A 137 -2.70 3.08 5.45
C VAL A 137 -2.87 2.94 3.92
N ILE A 138 -2.73 4.04 3.19
CA ILE A 138 -2.54 4.06 1.72
C ILE A 138 -1.04 4.15 1.45
N ILE A 139 -0.51 3.28 0.60
CA ILE A 139 0.93 3.22 0.31
C ILE A 139 1.14 3.48 -1.18
N PHE A 140 1.99 4.46 -1.50
CA PHE A 140 2.44 4.71 -2.87
C PHE A 140 3.93 4.40 -3.02
N MET A 141 4.25 3.50 -3.94
CA MET A 141 5.62 3.23 -4.37
C MET A 141 6.07 4.22 -5.44
N ILE A 142 7.32 4.67 -5.32
CA ILE A 142 8.03 5.51 -6.27
C ILE A 142 9.29 4.74 -6.69
N ASP A 143 9.30 4.25 -7.93
CA ASP A 143 10.49 3.66 -8.54
C ASP A 143 11.36 4.77 -9.14
N GLU A 144 12.58 4.94 -8.62
CA GLU A 144 13.52 5.95 -9.11
C GLU A 144 13.83 5.84 -10.60
N ASP A 145 13.80 4.62 -11.16
CA ASP A 145 14.07 4.40 -12.59
C ASP A 145 12.89 4.85 -13.48
N GLU A 146 11.69 4.99 -12.91
CA GLU A 146 10.50 5.49 -13.64
C GLU A 146 10.37 7.02 -13.58
N ILE A 147 11.24 7.71 -12.83
CA ILE A 147 11.27 9.17 -12.76
C ILE A 147 11.85 9.73 -14.07
N LYS A 148 11.04 10.48 -14.82
CA LYS A 148 11.45 11.07 -16.10
C LYS A 148 11.15 12.56 -16.13
N ASN A 149 12.15 13.35 -16.53
CA ASN A 149 12.09 14.82 -16.58
C ASN A 149 11.63 15.37 -15.22
N ASP A 150 10.45 16.00 -15.18
CA ASP A 150 9.81 16.56 -13.97
C ASP A 150 8.59 15.77 -13.50
N SER A 151 8.39 14.54 -13.97
CA SER A 151 7.26 13.70 -13.59
C SER A 151 7.66 12.46 -12.81
N ILE A 152 6.81 12.08 -11.87
CA ILE A 152 6.89 10.85 -11.08
C ILE A 152 5.63 10.01 -11.31
N ILE A 153 5.79 8.69 -11.16
CA ILE A 153 4.68 7.74 -11.14
C ILE A 153 4.55 7.25 -9.70
N LEU A 154 3.35 7.38 -9.14
CA LEU A 154 2.98 6.87 -7.83
C LEU A 154 2.08 5.65 -8.05
N ARG A 155 2.51 4.48 -7.59
CA ARG A 155 1.72 3.25 -7.68
C ARG A 155 1.19 2.87 -6.31
N GLU A 156 -0.13 2.84 -6.16
CA GLU A 156 -0.75 2.33 -4.95
C GLU A 156 -0.44 0.84 -4.82
N VAL A 157 -0.07 0.40 -3.63
CA VAL A 157 0.32 -0.98 -3.36
C VAL A 157 -0.39 -1.56 -2.16
N THR A 158 -0.55 -2.88 -2.18
CA THR A 158 -0.87 -3.67 -1.00
C THR A 158 0.42 -4.18 -0.37
N PHE A 159 0.56 -3.98 0.94
CA PHE A 159 1.64 -4.50 1.76
C PHE A 159 1.33 -5.94 2.20
N SER A 160 2.33 -6.80 2.09
CA SER A 160 2.37 -8.08 2.78
C SER A 160 3.75 -8.30 3.37
N ARG A 161 3.80 -9.05 4.46
CA ARG A 161 5.02 -9.32 5.21
C ARG A 161 5.25 -10.80 5.37
N PRO A 162 6.51 -11.23 5.60
CA PRO A 162 6.76 -12.61 5.95
C PRO A 162 6.15 -12.91 7.32
N THR A 163 5.56 -14.09 7.48
CA THR A 163 5.02 -14.52 8.78
C THR A 163 6.15 -15.15 9.59
N LYS A 164 6.63 -14.42 10.60
CA LYS A 164 7.54 -15.00 11.61
C LYS A 164 6.70 -15.77 12.63
N GLN A 165 7.08 -17.01 12.93
CA GLN A 165 6.47 -17.82 13.99
C GLN A 165 6.89 -17.33 15.37
#